data_AF-A0A7L5SWU3-F1
#
_entry.id   AF-A0A7L5SWU3-F1
#
_cell.length_a   1.000
_cell.length_b   1.000
_cell.length_c   1.000
_cell.angle_alpha   90.00
_cell.angle_beta   90.00
_cell.angle_gamma   90.00
#
_symmetry.space_group_name_H-M   'P 1'
#
loop_
_entity.id
_entity.type
_entity.pdbx_description
1 polymer ?
#
loop_
_entity_poly.entity_id
_entity_poly.type
_entity_poly.pdbx_seq_one_letter_code
_entity_poly.pdbx_strand_id
1 'polypeptide(L)'
;MPLLHRLAVTTAAAVAATVAALSPAGATPLPLPVSYDGESSDRLVVRVSETGRHFDTVRYVLACHPTGGTHPRARAACRQLDAQTEWGRDPFAPVPPGAMCTSQYGGEATATVRGRWAGRPVNARFTRTNGCEIARWNRFSIVLRLPGS
;
A
#
# COMPACT_ATOMS: atom_id res chain seq x y z
N MET A 1 52.93 39.17 28.84
CA MET A 1 54.00 39.23 29.87
C MET A 1 53.76 40.49 30.68
N PRO A 2 53.47 40.45 31.99
CA PRO A 2 54.28 39.83 33.07
C PRO A 2 53.50 38.73 33.83
N LEU A 3 54.10 37.59 34.19
CA LEU A 3 55.04 37.30 35.29
C LEU A 3 54.34 36.88 36.60
N LEU A 4 54.37 35.55 36.77
CA LEU A 4 54.04 34.73 37.93
C LEU A 4 54.65 35.21 39.24
N HIS A 5 53.96 34.94 40.37
CA HIS A 5 54.60 34.70 41.66
C HIS A 5 54.20 33.32 42.22
N ARG A 6 55.25 32.55 42.48
CA ARG A 6 55.42 31.30 43.24
C ARG A 6 54.98 31.48 44.71
N LEU A 7 54.71 30.54 45.63
CA LEU A 7 54.81 29.08 45.90
C LEU A 7 53.96 28.91 47.20
N ALA A 8 53.25 27.81 47.52
CA ALA A 8 53.72 26.70 48.39
C ALA A 8 52.43 26.00 48.96
N VAL A 9 52.21 24.70 48.76
CA VAL A 9 52.53 23.54 49.64
C VAL A 9 51.42 23.12 50.62
N THR A 10 50.85 21.93 50.32
CA THR A 10 50.28 20.84 51.15
C THR A 10 49.17 21.06 52.19
N THR A 11 48.08 20.30 52.06
CA THR A 11 47.77 19.13 52.91
C THR A 11 46.58 18.34 52.37
N ALA A 12 46.65 17.02 52.47
CA ALA A 12 45.67 16.04 52.01
C ALA A 12 44.42 15.99 52.90
N ALA A 13 43.25 15.79 52.29
CA ALA A 13 42.12 15.10 52.91
C ALA A 13 41.27 14.47 51.79
N ALA A 14 41.41 13.15 51.62
CA ALA A 14 40.52 12.37 50.78
C ALA A 14 39.16 12.26 51.48
N VAL A 15 38.14 12.91 50.93
CA VAL A 15 36.75 12.66 51.31
C VAL A 15 36.10 11.94 50.13
N ALA A 16 35.95 10.62 50.27
CA ALA A 16 35.16 9.81 49.37
C ALA A 16 33.68 10.15 49.57
N ALA A 17 33.15 11.08 48.77
CA ALA A 17 31.73 11.34 48.68
C ALA A 17 31.13 10.42 47.60
N THR A 18 30.49 9.34 48.03
CA THR A 18 29.64 8.51 47.18
C THR A 18 28.41 9.32 46.78
N VAL A 19 28.44 9.97 45.61
CA VAL A 19 27.26 10.60 45.03
C VAL A 19 26.45 9.50 44.34
N ALA A 20 25.29 9.18 44.92
CA ALA A 20 24.33 8.26 44.36
C ALA A 20 23.93 8.70 42.94
N ALA A 21 24.08 7.79 41.99
CA ALA A 21 23.58 7.98 40.63
C ALA A 21 22.05 8.07 40.67
N LEU A 22 21.51 9.26 40.42
CA LEU A 22 20.10 9.42 40.07
C LEU A 22 19.93 8.82 38.68
N SER A 23 19.41 7.59 38.62
CA SER A 23 18.95 6.99 37.36
C SER A 23 17.92 7.93 36.73
N PRO A 24 18.11 8.41 35.48
CA PRO A 24 16.99 9.01 34.77
C PRO A 24 15.95 7.91 34.62
N ALA A 25 14.78 8.12 35.22
CA ALA A 25 13.63 7.25 35.02
C ALA A 25 13.45 7.08 33.51
N GLY A 26 13.61 5.84 33.03
CA GLY A 26 13.48 5.52 31.62
C GLY A 26 12.09 5.91 31.15
N ALA A 27 11.97 7.02 30.44
CA ALA A 27 10.81 7.31 29.64
C ALA A 27 10.79 6.27 28.52
N THR A 28 10.05 5.18 28.71
CA THR A 28 9.72 4.28 27.61
C THR A 28 8.92 5.12 26.60
N PRO A 29 9.40 5.30 25.35
CA PRO A 29 8.60 5.98 24.35
C PRO A 29 7.32 5.16 24.19
N LEU A 30 6.17 5.76 24.55
CA LEU A 30 4.87 5.19 24.26
C LEU A 30 4.78 5.06 22.73
N PRO A 31 4.34 3.91 22.18
CA PRO A 31 4.06 3.83 20.76
C PRO A 31 2.97 4.85 20.43
N LEU A 32 3.36 5.94 19.78
CA LEU A 32 2.41 6.90 19.24
C LEU A 32 1.53 6.15 18.22
N PRO A 33 0.21 6.33 18.22
CA PRO A 33 -0.60 5.87 17.10
C PRO A 33 -0.08 6.61 15.86
N VAL A 34 0.58 5.89 14.96
CA VAL A 34 0.80 6.38 13.60
C VAL A 34 -0.58 6.69 13.05
N SER A 35 -0.85 7.98 12.80
CA SER A 35 -2.01 8.39 12.04
C SER A 35 -1.90 7.72 10.67
N TYR A 36 -2.54 6.56 10.53
CA TYR A 36 -2.86 6.00 9.23
C TYR A 36 -3.97 6.90 8.71
N ASP A 37 -3.59 8.05 8.16
CA ASP A 37 -4.50 8.82 7.32
C ASP A 37 -4.91 7.84 6.23
N GLY A 38 -6.13 7.31 6.29
CA GLY A 38 -6.63 6.31 5.33
C GLY A 38 -6.57 6.78 3.86
N GLU A 39 -6.11 8.01 3.63
CA GLU A 39 -5.68 8.61 2.37
C GLU A 39 -4.40 8.03 1.76
N SER A 40 -3.47 7.51 2.57
CA SER A 40 -2.19 6.96 2.09
C SER A 40 -2.24 5.46 1.75
N SER A 41 -3.29 4.77 2.18
CA SER A 41 -3.48 3.34 1.89
C SER A 41 -4.17 3.14 0.54
N ASP A 42 -3.59 2.26 -0.27
CA ASP A 42 -4.23 1.78 -1.48
C ASP A 42 -5.40 0.88 -1.11
N ARG A 43 -6.62 1.33 -1.41
CA ARG A 43 -7.84 0.59 -1.06
C ARG A 43 -8.79 0.55 -2.22
N LEU A 44 -9.04 -0.66 -2.69
CA LEU A 44 -9.90 -0.96 -3.82
C LEU A 44 -11.06 -1.87 -3.40
N VAL A 45 -12.25 -1.55 -3.89
CA VAL A 45 -13.41 -2.42 -3.88
C VAL A 45 -13.50 -3.04 -5.26
N VAL A 46 -13.34 -4.35 -5.32
CA VAL A 46 -13.44 -5.15 -6.54
C VAL A 46 -14.79 -5.84 -6.54
N ARG A 47 -15.53 -5.74 -7.63
CA ARG A 47 -16.76 -6.50 -7.88
C ARG A 47 -16.60 -7.27 -9.18
N VAL A 48 -16.88 -8.57 -9.17
CA VAL A 48 -16.72 -9.46 -10.34
C VAL A 48 -17.99 -10.31 -10.49
N SER A 49 -18.46 -10.49 -11.72
CA SER A 49 -19.58 -11.36 -12.09
C SER A 49 -19.13 -12.22 -13.27
N GLU A 50 -19.46 -13.52 -13.26
CA GLU A 50 -19.12 -14.45 -14.36
C GLU A 50 -20.09 -14.34 -15.53
N THR A 51 -21.36 -14.09 -15.22
CA THR A 51 -22.44 -14.01 -16.20
C THR A 51 -22.77 -12.56 -16.59
N GLY A 52 -22.01 -11.60 -16.08
CA GLY A 52 -22.27 -10.17 -16.26
C GLY A 52 -23.54 -9.67 -15.55
N ARG A 53 -24.20 -10.50 -14.74
CA ARG A 53 -25.42 -10.18 -14.03
C ARG A 53 -25.13 -9.59 -12.64
N HIS A 54 -26.12 -8.91 -12.08
CA HIS A 54 -25.95 -8.31 -10.75
C HIS A 54 -26.06 -9.33 -9.62
N PHE A 55 -26.86 -10.38 -9.80
CA PHE A 55 -27.15 -11.36 -8.73
C PHE A 55 -25.98 -12.30 -8.43
N ASP A 56 -25.07 -12.54 -9.38
CA ASP A 56 -23.87 -13.36 -9.21
C ASP A 56 -22.61 -12.51 -8.93
N THR A 57 -22.78 -11.19 -8.74
CA THR A 57 -21.65 -10.31 -8.47
C THR A 57 -21.07 -10.55 -7.07
N VAL A 58 -19.82 -11.00 -7.00
CA VAL A 58 -19.08 -11.11 -5.74
C VAL A 58 -18.24 -9.86 -5.49
N ARG A 59 -18.16 -9.42 -4.24
CA ARG A 59 -17.45 -8.21 -3.81
C ARG A 59 -16.29 -8.53 -2.88
N TYR A 60 -15.12 -7.97 -3.18
CA TYR A 60 -13.93 -8.00 -2.34
C TYR A 60 -13.44 -6.61 -1.98
N VAL A 61 -12.79 -6.50 -0.83
CA VAL A 61 -11.93 -5.37 -0.48
C VAL A 61 -10.48 -5.81 -0.65
N LEU A 62 -9.71 -5.06 -1.41
CA LEU A 62 -8.26 -5.20 -1.54
C LEU A 62 -7.62 -3.97 -0.91
N ALA A 63 -6.88 -4.17 0.18
CA ALA A 63 -6.02 -3.15 0.76
C ALA A 63 -4.56 -3.50 0.44
N CYS A 64 -3.78 -2.51 0.03
CA CYS A 64 -2.34 -2.60 -0.18
C CYS A 64 -1.67 -1.45 0.60
N HIS A 65 -0.43 -1.67 1.03
CA HIS A 65 0.32 -0.70 1.85
C HIS A 65 -0.45 -0.24 3.12
N PRO A 66 -0.91 -1.18 3.99
CA PRO A 66 -0.46 -2.55 4.14
C PRO A 66 -1.42 -3.56 3.48
N THR A 67 -0.92 -4.75 3.14
CA THR A 67 -1.74 -5.77 2.48
C THR A 67 -2.84 -6.32 3.40
N GLY A 68 -4.08 -6.34 2.93
CA GLY A 68 -5.21 -6.92 3.66
C GLY A 68 -6.52 -6.89 2.89
N GLY A 69 -7.63 -6.96 3.63
CA GLY A 69 -8.99 -6.99 3.08
C GLY A 69 -9.52 -8.41 2.84
N THR A 70 -10.65 -8.51 2.15
CA THR A 70 -11.37 -9.78 1.91
C THR A 70 -11.00 -10.44 0.58
N HIS A 71 -10.08 -9.86 -0.20
CA HIS A 71 -9.68 -10.42 -1.48
C HIS A 71 -8.95 -11.77 -1.29
N PRO A 72 -9.37 -12.85 -1.98
CA PRO A 72 -8.90 -14.21 -1.72
C PRO A 72 -7.39 -14.40 -1.94
N ARG A 73 -6.78 -13.53 -2.74
CA ARG A 73 -5.33 -13.52 -3.01
C ARG A 73 -4.71 -12.14 -2.79
N ALA A 74 -5.07 -11.44 -1.72
CA ALA A 74 -4.67 -10.05 -1.47
C ALA A 74 -3.19 -9.75 -1.74
N ARG A 75 -2.26 -10.54 -1.18
CA ARG A 75 -0.81 -10.34 -1.39
C ARG A 75 -0.38 -10.47 -2.85
N ALA A 76 -0.93 -11.44 -3.58
CA ALA A 76 -0.61 -11.62 -5.00
C ALA A 76 -1.25 -10.52 -5.86
N ALA A 77 -2.46 -10.09 -5.52
CA ALA A 77 -3.15 -8.99 -6.19
C ALA A 77 -2.41 -7.65 -6.02
N CYS A 78 -1.94 -7.32 -4.81
CA CYS A 78 -1.09 -6.14 -4.59
C CYS A 78 0.16 -6.20 -5.47
N ARG A 79 0.92 -7.31 -5.44
CA ARG A 79 2.10 -7.46 -6.30
C ARG A 79 1.82 -7.30 -7.79
N GLN A 80 0.67 -7.80 -8.26
CA GLN A 80 0.26 -7.61 -9.66
C GLN A 80 0.02 -6.14 -10.00
N LEU A 81 -0.58 -5.37 -9.09
CA LEU A 81 -0.83 -3.94 -9.28
C LEU A 81 0.47 -3.12 -9.15
N ASP A 82 1.32 -3.44 -8.17
CA ASP A 82 2.62 -2.79 -7.99
C ASP A 82 3.49 -2.94 -9.24
N ALA A 83 3.57 -4.16 -9.80
CA ALA A 83 4.33 -4.44 -11.02
C ALA A 83 3.81 -3.73 -12.28
N GLN A 84 2.56 -3.24 -12.27
CA GLN A 84 1.95 -2.48 -13.37
C GLN A 84 1.99 -0.97 -13.13
N THR A 85 2.38 -0.55 -11.92
CA THR A 85 2.34 0.85 -11.54
C THR A 85 3.63 1.53 -11.99
N GLU A 86 3.50 2.38 -13.01
CA GLU A 86 4.56 3.20 -13.56
C GLU A 86 4.23 4.68 -13.33
N TRP A 87 5.21 5.50 -12.98
CA TRP A 87 5.02 6.94 -12.80
C TRP A 87 4.45 7.59 -14.08
N GLY A 88 3.41 8.40 -13.92
CA GLY A 88 2.77 9.10 -15.04
C GLY A 88 1.83 8.24 -15.89
N ARG A 89 1.68 6.95 -15.58
CA ARG A 89 0.78 6.05 -16.30
C ARG A 89 -0.35 5.56 -15.40
N ASP A 90 -1.56 5.52 -15.95
CA ASP A 90 -2.71 4.94 -15.27
C ASP A 90 -2.87 3.46 -15.64
N PRO A 91 -2.55 2.51 -14.75
CA PRO A 91 -2.73 1.09 -15.04
C PRO A 91 -4.21 0.73 -15.26
N PHE A 92 -5.13 1.51 -14.67
CA PHE A 92 -6.57 1.29 -14.76
C PHE A 92 -7.22 1.95 -15.97
N ALA A 93 -6.49 2.69 -16.80
CA ALA A 93 -7.02 3.34 -17.99
C ALA A 93 -7.81 2.35 -18.87
N PRO A 94 -8.94 2.78 -19.45
CA PRO A 94 -9.69 1.96 -20.40
C PRO A 94 -8.89 1.76 -21.69
N VAL A 95 -9.33 0.82 -22.53
CA VAL A 95 -8.83 0.74 -23.91
C VAL A 95 -9.15 2.06 -24.62
N PRO A 96 -8.19 2.71 -25.29
CA PRO A 96 -8.44 3.97 -25.99
C PRO A 96 -9.53 3.82 -27.06
N PRO A 97 -10.40 4.83 -27.24
CA PRO A 97 -11.32 4.86 -28.36
C PRO A 97 -10.57 4.72 -29.69
N GLY A 98 -11.12 3.93 -30.62
CA GLY A 98 -10.50 3.70 -31.92
C GLY A 98 -9.28 2.77 -31.92
N ALA A 99 -8.95 2.13 -30.80
CA ALA A 99 -7.95 1.07 -30.80
C ALA A 99 -8.35 -0.06 -31.77
N MET A 100 -7.39 -0.54 -32.56
CA MET A 100 -7.58 -1.67 -33.45
C MET A 100 -7.57 -2.96 -32.64
N CYS A 101 -8.76 -3.52 -32.39
CA CYS A 101 -8.95 -4.70 -31.56
C CYS A 101 -9.56 -5.84 -32.38
N THR A 102 -9.16 -7.08 -32.08
CA THR A 102 -9.78 -8.25 -32.71
C THR A 102 -11.21 -8.44 -32.21
N SER A 103 -12.09 -8.98 -33.04
CA SER A 103 -13.49 -9.28 -32.69
C SER A 103 -13.66 -10.56 -31.86
N GLN A 104 -12.67 -10.91 -31.03
CA GLN A 104 -12.75 -12.10 -30.18
C GLN A 104 -13.63 -11.84 -28.96
N TYR A 105 -14.64 -12.70 -28.76
CA TYR A 105 -15.48 -12.68 -27.57
C TYR A 105 -14.94 -13.65 -26.50
N GLY A 106 -14.67 -13.14 -25.31
CA GLY A 106 -14.08 -13.87 -24.19
C GLY A 106 -15.09 -14.25 -23.09
N GLY A 107 -16.38 -14.03 -23.31
CA GLY A 107 -17.45 -14.38 -22.38
C GLY A 107 -18.13 -13.17 -21.70
N GLU A 108 -19.18 -13.45 -20.93
CA GLU A 108 -20.05 -12.44 -20.31
C GLU A 108 -19.45 -11.81 -19.05
N ALA A 109 -18.33 -12.33 -18.56
CA ALA A 109 -17.74 -11.89 -17.30
C ALA A 109 -17.43 -10.38 -17.31
N THR A 110 -17.79 -9.72 -16.22
CA THR A 110 -17.51 -8.30 -16.03
C THR A 110 -16.96 -8.02 -14.64
N ALA A 111 -16.19 -6.95 -14.51
CA ALA A 111 -15.73 -6.49 -13.22
C ALA A 111 -15.71 -4.96 -13.12
N THR A 112 -15.82 -4.47 -11.88
CA THR A 112 -15.55 -3.07 -11.55
C THR A 112 -14.52 -3.00 -10.43
N VAL A 113 -13.62 -2.03 -10.54
CA VAL A 113 -12.63 -1.72 -9.51
C VAL A 113 -12.78 -0.25 -9.17
N ARG A 114 -13.03 0.04 -7.89
CA ARG A 114 -13.23 1.41 -7.40
C ARG A 114 -12.43 1.67 -6.14
N GLY A 115 -11.94 2.90 -5.97
CA GLY A 115 -11.25 3.29 -4.73
C GLY A 115 -10.08 4.21 -5.01
N ARG A 116 -8.96 3.99 -4.31
CA ARG A 116 -7.72 4.75 -4.48
C ARG A 116 -6.54 3.82 -4.67
N TRP A 117 -5.66 4.17 -5.60
CA TRP A 117 -4.42 3.46 -5.89
C TRP A 117 -3.31 4.47 -6.23
N ALA A 118 -2.15 4.36 -5.61
CA ALA A 118 -0.99 5.24 -5.77
C ALA A 118 -1.38 6.74 -5.71
N GLY A 119 -2.24 7.08 -4.74
CA GLY A 119 -2.72 8.45 -4.55
C GLY A 119 -3.76 8.94 -5.57
N ARG A 120 -4.22 8.10 -6.51
CA ARG A 120 -5.17 8.46 -7.56
C ARG A 120 -6.52 7.75 -7.37
N PRO A 121 -7.67 8.42 -7.64
CA PRO A 121 -8.96 7.76 -7.64
C PRO A 121 -9.06 6.76 -8.79
N VAL A 122 -9.65 5.60 -8.53
CA VAL A 122 -9.91 4.53 -9.50
C VAL A 122 -11.40 4.33 -9.66
N ASN A 123 -11.86 4.31 -10.90
CA ASN A 123 -13.20 3.85 -11.28
C ASN A 123 -13.11 3.16 -12.64
N ALA A 124 -12.73 1.89 -12.63
CA ALA A 124 -12.50 1.10 -13.83
C ALA A 124 -13.56 0.02 -14.02
N ARG A 125 -14.03 -0.14 -15.26
CA ARG A 125 -14.83 -1.28 -15.72
C ARG A 125 -13.94 -2.21 -16.54
N PHE A 126 -14.18 -3.51 -16.43
CA PHE A 126 -13.55 -4.54 -17.23
C PHE A 126 -14.63 -5.41 -17.87
N THR A 127 -14.43 -5.73 -19.15
CA THR A 127 -15.26 -6.65 -19.93
C THR A 127 -14.33 -7.61 -20.69
N ARG A 128 -14.91 -8.55 -21.44
CA ARG A 128 -14.17 -9.48 -22.30
C ARG A 128 -14.75 -9.49 -23.72
N THR A 129 -15.21 -8.34 -24.19
CA THR A 129 -16.02 -8.20 -25.42
C THR A 129 -15.23 -8.13 -26.71
N ASN A 130 -13.92 -7.87 -26.65
CA ASN A 130 -13.00 -7.86 -27.79
C ASN A 130 -11.57 -8.21 -27.33
N GLY A 131 -10.63 -8.37 -28.26
CA GLY A 131 -9.25 -8.77 -27.95
C GLY A 131 -8.49 -7.81 -27.03
N CYS A 132 -8.71 -6.49 -27.14
CA CYS A 132 -8.06 -5.52 -26.27
C CYS A 132 -8.60 -5.60 -24.84
N GLU A 133 -9.91 -5.75 -24.68
CA GLU A 133 -10.55 -5.90 -23.36
C GLU A 133 -10.16 -7.23 -22.72
N ILE A 134 -10.05 -8.31 -23.49
CA ILE A 134 -9.52 -9.60 -23.01
C ILE A 134 -8.07 -9.46 -22.53
N ALA A 135 -7.21 -8.82 -23.32
CA ALA A 135 -5.83 -8.58 -22.93
C ALA A 135 -5.75 -7.74 -21.64
N ARG A 136 -6.58 -6.69 -21.54
CA ARG A 136 -6.68 -5.86 -20.34
C ARG A 136 -7.17 -6.67 -19.14
N TRP A 137 -8.21 -7.49 -19.29
CA TRP A 137 -8.68 -8.41 -18.24
C TRP A 137 -7.56 -9.32 -17.73
N ASN A 138 -6.81 -9.93 -18.65
CA ASN A 138 -5.75 -10.89 -18.31
C ASN A 138 -4.61 -10.25 -17.50
N ARG A 139 -4.29 -8.97 -17.76
CA ARG A 139 -3.32 -8.20 -16.95
C ARG A 139 -3.78 -8.01 -15.50
N PHE A 140 -5.08 -8.08 -15.23
CA PHE A 140 -5.67 -7.98 -13.88
C PHE A 140 -6.19 -9.33 -13.36
N SER A 141 -5.77 -10.45 -13.97
CA SER A 141 -6.31 -11.78 -13.69
C SER A 141 -6.27 -12.22 -12.22
N ILE A 142 -5.32 -11.73 -11.41
CA ILE A 142 -5.25 -12.04 -9.97
C ILE A 142 -6.22 -11.14 -9.20
N VAL A 143 -6.28 -9.85 -9.54
CA VAL A 143 -7.19 -8.86 -8.94
C VAL A 143 -8.66 -9.17 -9.24
N LEU A 144 -8.97 -9.70 -10.42
CA LEU A 144 -10.33 -9.99 -10.88
C LEU A 144 -10.75 -11.45 -10.64
N ARG A 145 -9.97 -12.21 -9.88
CA ARG A 145 -10.22 -13.64 -9.71
C ARG A 145 -11.43 -13.90 -8.80
N LEU A 146 -12.24 -14.87 -9.19
CA LEU A 146 -13.29 -15.43 -8.35
C LEU A 146 -12.80 -16.68 -7.57
N PRO A 147 -13.32 -16.95 -6.37
CA PRO A 147 -13.03 -18.14 -5.60
C PRO A 147 -13.56 -19.37 -6.35
N GLY A 148 -12.79 -20.46 -6.34
CA GLY A 148 -13.15 -21.71 -7.03
C GLY A 148 -12.85 -21.74 -8.54
N SER A 149 -12.16 -20.72 -9.07
CA SER A 149 -11.66 -20.67 -10.47
C SER A 149 -10.14 -20.79 -10.57
#